data_AF-A0A1F5HNL7-F1
#
_entry.id   AF-A0A1F5HNL7-F1
#
_cell.length_a   1.000
_cell.length_b   1.000
_cell.length_c   1.000
_cell.angle_alpha   90.00
_cell.angle_beta   90.00
_cell.angle_gamma   90.00
#
_symmetry.space_group_name_H-M   'P 1'
#
loop_
_entity.id
_entity.type
_entity.pdbx_description
1 polymer ?
#
loop_
_entity_poly.entity_id
_entity_poly.type
_entity_poly.pdbx_seq_one_letter_code
_entity_poly.pdbx_strand_id
1 'polypeptide(L)'
;MLFSFGLVLIVGYLLSLLNVFVLIAFVIIGLVFFRLLQARLIGESIRVHEEQFGDIYRDFKDYATQLGIRRAALYIRQDPTLNASTIGLHTCSVVLNSALVEQLTKEELNFVIAHELGHYKAGHTLISTLLMPVGSNNPYSSLIFGFWNRKAEYTSDRCGLLVTKNIDSAISGLLKLALGSKLFKNFNVEGYVAQIKKAQNSDMNWGELIGSHPLILNRIKQLTVFWKENFRHREM
;
A
#
# COMPACT_ATOMS: atom_id res chain seq x y z
N MET A 1 -22.22 14.70 25.17
CA MET A 1 -23.26 13.70 24.79
C MET A 1 -24.30 14.28 23.83
N LEU A 2 -24.89 15.46 24.08
CA LEU A 2 -25.94 16.04 23.21
C LEU A 2 -25.53 16.32 21.75
N PHE A 3 -24.28 16.77 21.51
CA PHE A 3 -23.74 17.00 20.17
C PHE A 3 -23.61 15.71 19.33
N SER A 4 -23.33 14.57 19.99
CA SER A 4 -23.22 13.28 19.33
C SER A 4 -24.57 12.73 18.91
N PHE A 5 -25.63 13.01 19.68
CA PHE A 5 -27.00 12.58 19.35
C PHE A 5 -27.57 13.36 18.16
N GLY A 6 -27.33 14.66 18.08
CA GLY A 6 -27.75 15.49 16.94
C GLY A 6 -27.09 15.05 15.62
N LEU A 7 -25.80 14.70 15.63
CA LEU A 7 -25.09 14.21 14.45
C LEU A 7 -25.68 12.88 13.94
N VAL A 8 -26.00 11.95 14.85
CA VAL A 8 -26.60 10.66 14.49
C VAL A 8 -27.98 10.85 13.84
N LEU A 9 -28.80 11.77 14.34
CA LEU A 9 -30.11 12.06 13.75
C LEU A 9 -30.00 12.74 12.39
N ILE A 10 -29.03 13.65 12.20
CA ILE A 10 -28.78 14.30 10.89
C ILE A 10 -28.28 13.28 9.86
N VAL A 11 -27.32 12.45 10.22
CA VAL A 11 -26.81 11.38 9.34
C VAL A 11 -27.90 10.38 9.03
N GLY A 12 -28.69 9.96 10.02
CA GLY A 12 -29.83 9.06 9.85
C GLY A 12 -30.90 9.64 8.92
N TYR A 13 -31.22 10.93 9.06
CA TYR A 13 -32.14 11.63 8.18
C TYR A 13 -31.60 11.73 6.75
N LEU A 14 -30.34 12.13 6.55
CA LEU A 14 -29.70 12.18 5.23
C LEU A 14 -29.63 10.80 4.56
N LEU A 15 -29.34 9.74 5.33
CA LEU A 15 -29.39 8.36 4.83
C LEU A 15 -30.81 7.90 4.50
N SER A 16 -31.83 8.36 5.24
CA SER A 16 -33.24 8.04 4.94
C SER A 16 -33.75 8.72 3.66
N LEU A 17 -33.11 9.82 3.25
CA LEU A 17 -33.36 10.49 1.96
C LEU A 17 -32.71 9.74 0.79
N LEU A 18 -31.73 8.87 1.06
CA LEU A 18 -31.12 8.04 0.02
C LEU A 18 -32.03 6.86 -0.30
N ASN A 19 -32.62 6.90 -1.49
CA ASN A 19 -33.34 5.76 -2.02
C ASN A 19 -32.38 4.56 -2.12
N VAL A 20 -32.71 3.45 -1.45
CA VAL A 20 -31.89 2.22 -1.45
C VAL A 20 -31.58 1.74 -2.87
N PHE A 21 -32.50 1.94 -3.83
CA PHE A 21 -32.28 1.62 -5.24
C PHE A 21 -31.18 2.49 -5.88
N VAL A 22 -31.09 3.77 -5.49
CA VAL A 22 -30.02 4.67 -5.94
C VAL A 22 -28.69 4.24 -5.35
N LEU A 23 -28.64 3.86 -4.07
CA LEU A 23 -27.42 3.34 -3.44
C LEU A 23 -26.93 2.07 -4.13
N ILE A 24 -27.82 1.11 -4.40
CA ILE A 24 -27.50 -0.12 -5.12
C ILE A 24 -26.98 0.22 -6.53
N ALA A 25 -27.63 1.14 -7.25
CA ALA A 25 -27.17 1.56 -8.57
C ALA A 25 -25.75 2.15 -8.53
N PHE A 26 -25.43 3.01 -7.54
CA PHE A 26 -24.08 3.54 -7.35
C PHE A 26 -23.06 2.44 -7.07
N VAL A 27 -23.39 1.45 -6.23
CA VAL A 27 -22.50 0.31 -5.96
C VAL A 27 -22.25 -0.49 -7.24
N ILE A 28 -23.29 -0.79 -8.02
CA ILE A 28 -23.16 -1.53 -9.28
C ILE A 28 -22.30 -0.75 -10.28
N ILE A 29 -22.54 0.55 -10.46
CA ILE A 29 -21.75 1.41 -11.34
C ILE A 29 -20.29 1.43 -10.88
N GLY A 30 -20.04 1.57 -9.57
CA GLY A 30 -18.69 1.54 -9.01
C GLY A 30 -17.96 0.22 -9.27
N LEU A 31 -18.64 -0.92 -9.12
CA LEU A 31 -18.07 -2.24 -9.42
C LEU A 31 -17.76 -2.41 -10.90
N VAL A 32 -18.66 -1.95 -11.80
CA VAL A 32 -18.42 -1.99 -13.26
C VAL A 32 -17.22 -1.11 -13.62
N PHE A 33 -17.18 0.12 -13.11
CA PHE A 33 -16.08 1.05 -13.35
C PHE A 33 -14.75 0.49 -12.86
N PHE A 34 -14.72 -0.10 -11.66
CA PHE A 34 -13.52 -0.78 -11.14
C PHE A 34 -13.07 -1.91 -12.07
N ARG A 35 -13.98 -2.75 -12.57
CA ARG A 35 -13.64 -3.84 -13.49
C ARG A 35 -13.05 -3.32 -14.80
N LEU A 36 -13.58 -2.21 -15.32
CA LEU A 36 -13.04 -1.57 -16.52
C LEU A 36 -11.63 -1.01 -16.29
N LEU A 37 -11.39 -0.36 -15.15
CA LEU A 37 -10.06 0.13 -14.79
C LEU A 37 -9.06 -0.99 -14.55
N GLN A 38 -9.47 -2.06 -13.88
CA GLN A 38 -8.64 -3.25 -13.70
C GLN A 38 -8.29 -3.87 -15.06
N ALA A 39 -9.26 -4.01 -15.97
CA ALA A 39 -9.03 -4.55 -17.31
C ALA A 39 -8.07 -3.67 -18.12
N ARG A 40 -8.24 -2.35 -18.03
CA ARG A 40 -7.34 -1.38 -18.67
C ARG A 40 -5.91 -1.50 -18.12
N LEU A 41 -5.74 -1.48 -16.80
CA LEU A 41 -4.41 -1.57 -16.19
C LEU A 41 -3.70 -2.86 -16.59
N ILE A 42 -4.40 -4.00 -16.53
CA ILE A 42 -3.86 -5.29 -16.92
C ILE A 42 -3.56 -5.33 -18.43
N GLY A 43 -4.44 -4.77 -19.27
CA GLY A 43 -4.26 -4.72 -20.72
C GLY A 43 -3.09 -3.83 -21.17
N GLU A 44 -2.77 -2.79 -20.40
CA GLU A 44 -1.60 -1.92 -20.62
C GLU A 44 -0.30 -2.48 -20.03
N SER A 45 -0.34 -3.64 -19.36
CA SER A 45 0.80 -4.24 -18.65
C SER A 45 1.24 -5.57 -19.27
N ILE A 46 2.53 -5.88 -19.15
CA ILE A 46 3.10 -7.16 -19.57
C ILE A 46 3.01 -8.14 -18.41
N ARG A 47 2.39 -9.30 -18.64
CA ARG A 47 2.28 -10.35 -17.62
C ARG A 47 3.63 -11.04 -17.44
N VAL A 48 4.10 -11.11 -16.20
CA VAL A 48 5.33 -11.81 -15.85
C VAL A 48 5.10 -13.32 -15.79
N HIS A 49 6.02 -14.08 -16.39
CA HIS A 49 6.07 -15.54 -16.34
C HIS A 49 7.51 -16.06 -16.27
N GLU A 50 7.65 -17.36 -15.98
CA GLU A 50 8.94 -18.05 -15.79
C GLU A 50 9.92 -17.80 -16.95
N GLU A 51 9.46 -17.90 -18.20
CA GLU A 51 10.31 -17.75 -19.40
C GLU A 51 10.69 -16.30 -19.75
N GLN A 52 10.16 -15.29 -19.06
CA GLN A 52 10.50 -13.87 -19.27
C GLN A 52 11.36 -13.33 -18.12
N PHE A 53 10.76 -13.16 -16.95
CA PHE A 53 11.40 -12.60 -15.75
C PHE A 53 11.43 -13.67 -14.66
N GLY A 54 12.06 -14.80 -14.95
CA GLY A 54 12.01 -16.01 -14.12
C GLY A 54 12.40 -15.78 -12.65
N ASP A 55 13.45 -15.01 -12.38
CA ASP A 55 13.85 -14.70 -10.99
C ASP A 55 12.76 -13.98 -10.20
N ILE A 56 12.21 -12.91 -10.76
CA ILE A 56 11.14 -12.12 -10.12
C ILE A 56 9.87 -12.97 -9.98
N TYR A 57 9.57 -13.79 -11.01
CA TYR A 57 8.40 -14.66 -11.02
C TYR A 57 8.46 -15.72 -9.93
N ARG A 58 9.61 -16.38 -9.74
CA ARG A 58 9.82 -17.40 -8.71
C ARG A 58 9.66 -16.81 -7.31
N ASP A 59 10.36 -15.72 -7.02
CA ASP A 59 10.25 -15.03 -5.73
C ASP A 59 8.79 -14.62 -5.44
N PHE A 60 8.10 -14.02 -6.43
CA PHE A 60 6.68 -13.67 -6.33
C PHE A 60 5.78 -14.88 -6.03
N LYS A 61 6.00 -16.00 -6.75
CA LYS A 61 5.22 -17.23 -6.58
C LYS A 61 5.43 -17.84 -5.20
N ASP A 62 6.66 -17.82 -4.69
CA ASP A 62 7.00 -18.31 -3.37
C ASP A 62 6.32 -17.47 -2.29
N TYR A 63 6.39 -16.15 -2.38
CA TYR A 63 5.73 -15.25 -1.43
C TYR A 63 4.20 -15.35 -1.47
N ALA A 64 3.60 -15.43 -2.67
CA ALA A 64 2.17 -15.65 -2.81
C ALA A 64 1.74 -16.98 -2.17
N THR A 65 2.55 -18.02 -2.31
CA THR A 65 2.30 -19.34 -1.71
C THR A 65 2.42 -19.29 -0.19
N GLN A 66 3.47 -18.66 0.35
CA GLN A 66 3.64 -18.46 1.80
C GLN A 66 2.45 -17.71 2.43
N LEU A 67 1.89 -16.74 1.71
CA LEU A 67 0.71 -15.98 2.15
C LEU A 67 -0.63 -16.70 1.90
N GLY A 68 -0.61 -17.87 1.24
CA GLY A 68 -1.80 -18.65 0.92
C GLY A 68 -2.68 -18.03 -0.18
N ILE A 69 -2.08 -17.23 -1.07
CA ILE A 69 -2.78 -16.56 -2.18
C ILE A 69 -2.75 -17.47 -3.41
N ARG A 70 -3.85 -18.18 -3.65
CA ARG A 70 -3.92 -19.19 -4.73
C ARG A 70 -3.91 -18.60 -6.14
N ARG A 71 -4.56 -17.44 -6.32
CA ARG A 71 -4.76 -16.79 -7.62
C ARG A 71 -4.03 -15.45 -7.65
N ALA A 72 -2.71 -15.51 -7.76
CA ALA A 72 -1.85 -14.34 -7.87
C ALA A 72 -1.24 -14.24 -9.29
N ALA A 73 -1.22 -13.04 -9.85
CA ALA A 73 -0.55 -12.72 -11.10
C ALA A 73 0.28 -11.44 -10.93
N LEU A 74 1.45 -11.42 -11.57
CA LEU A 74 2.39 -10.30 -11.56
C LEU A 74 2.47 -9.68 -12.95
N TYR A 75 2.52 -8.37 -13.00
CA TYR A 75 2.59 -7.59 -14.23
C TYR A 75 3.63 -6.48 -14.11
N ILE A 76 4.22 -6.08 -15.24
CA ILE A 76 5.09 -4.92 -15.35
C ILE A 76 4.46 -3.93 -16.33
N ARG A 77 4.34 -2.67 -15.92
CA ARG A 77 3.80 -1.57 -16.73
C ARG A 77 4.89 -0.54 -17.01
N GLN A 78 4.96 -0.03 -18.24
CA GLN A 78 5.87 1.07 -18.55
C GLN A 78 5.40 2.33 -17.83
N ASP A 79 6.21 2.80 -16.88
CA ASP A 79 5.93 4.01 -16.11
C ASP A 79 7.25 4.47 -15.44
N PRO A 80 7.65 5.74 -15.58
CA PRO A 80 8.90 6.26 -15.00
C PRO A 80 8.83 6.47 -13.49
N THR A 81 7.65 6.36 -12.87
CA THR A 81 7.46 6.57 -11.43
C THR A 81 7.80 5.30 -10.64
N LEU A 82 8.46 5.47 -9.49
CA LEU A 82 8.73 4.38 -8.55
C LEU A 82 7.45 4.03 -7.80
N ASN A 83 6.70 3.07 -8.34
CA ASN A 83 5.44 2.65 -7.76
C ASN A 83 5.13 1.18 -8.03
N ALA A 84 4.30 0.61 -7.17
CA ALA A 84 3.66 -0.67 -7.35
C ALA A 84 2.22 -0.57 -6.86
N SER A 85 1.35 -1.45 -7.35
CA SER A 85 -0.03 -1.50 -6.87
C SER A 85 -0.59 -2.90 -6.93
N THR A 86 -1.51 -3.18 -6.02
CA THR A 86 -2.27 -4.43 -5.99
C THR A 86 -3.74 -4.18 -6.23
N ILE A 87 -4.29 -4.86 -7.23
CA ILE A 87 -5.70 -4.76 -7.61
C ILE A 87 -6.32 -6.15 -7.57
N GLY A 88 -7.46 -6.28 -6.89
CA GLY A 88 -8.13 -7.57 -6.83
C GLY A 88 -9.30 -7.66 -5.86
N LEU A 89 -10.41 -8.25 -6.33
CA LEU A 89 -11.41 -8.86 -5.46
C LEU A 89 -11.12 -10.35 -5.26
N HIS A 90 -11.32 -11.15 -6.31
CA HIS A 90 -11.18 -12.62 -6.25
C HIS A 90 -9.82 -13.15 -6.75
N THR A 91 -9.03 -12.28 -7.35
CA THR A 91 -7.71 -12.57 -7.90
C THR A 91 -6.78 -11.44 -7.51
N CYS A 92 -5.57 -11.76 -7.06
CA CYS A 92 -4.54 -10.80 -6.72
C CYS A 92 -3.74 -10.46 -7.98
N SER A 93 -3.84 -9.24 -8.48
CA SER A 93 -3.00 -8.73 -9.56
C SER A 93 -2.05 -7.69 -8.99
N VAL A 94 -0.76 -8.01 -8.92
CA VAL A 94 0.30 -7.06 -8.54
C VAL A 94 0.87 -6.47 -9.82
N VAL A 95 0.95 -5.14 -9.89
CA VAL A 95 1.49 -4.40 -11.03
C VAL A 95 2.68 -3.58 -10.56
N LEU A 96 3.85 -3.82 -11.15
CA LEU A 96 5.07 -3.09 -10.91
C LEU A 96 5.30 -2.09 -12.03
N ASN A 97 5.68 -0.86 -11.70
CA ASN A 97 6.18 0.06 -12.71
C ASN A 97 7.58 -0.34 -13.16
N SER A 98 7.90 -0.15 -14.45
CA SER A 98 9.21 -0.51 -15.00
C SER A 98 10.36 0.17 -14.27
N ALA A 99 10.20 1.46 -13.91
CA ALA A 99 11.20 2.20 -13.15
C ALA A 99 11.51 1.57 -11.78
N LEU A 100 10.53 0.92 -11.15
CA LEU A 100 10.73 0.24 -9.87
C LEU A 100 11.64 -0.98 -10.05
N VAL A 101 11.37 -1.79 -11.07
CA VAL A 101 12.14 -3.00 -11.40
C VAL A 101 13.58 -2.64 -11.78
N GLU A 102 13.79 -1.53 -12.47
CA GLU A 102 15.11 -1.08 -12.92
C GLU A 102 15.98 -0.47 -11.80
N GLN A 103 15.36 0.07 -10.75
CA GLN A 103 16.05 0.93 -9.78
C GLN A 103 16.24 0.32 -8.39
N LEU A 104 15.46 -0.71 -8.05
CA LEU A 104 15.58 -1.42 -6.78
C LEU A 104 16.51 -2.63 -6.90
N THR A 105 17.18 -3.00 -5.80
CA THR A 105 17.85 -4.30 -5.73
C THR A 105 16.80 -5.41 -5.66
N LYS A 106 17.23 -6.66 -5.87
CA LYS A 106 16.35 -7.83 -5.79
C LYS A 106 15.61 -7.89 -4.45
N GLU A 107 16.32 -7.67 -3.35
CA GLU A 107 15.79 -7.75 -1.99
C GLU A 107 14.81 -6.61 -1.68
N GLU A 108 15.08 -5.40 -2.17
CA GLU A 108 14.19 -4.25 -2.05
C GLU A 108 12.91 -4.46 -2.87
N LEU A 109 13.04 -4.95 -4.10
CA LEU A 109 11.91 -5.28 -4.95
C LEU A 109 11.05 -6.39 -4.34
N ASN A 110 11.69 -7.40 -3.75
CA ASN A 110 11.01 -8.47 -3.03
C ASN A 110 10.22 -7.96 -1.83
N PHE A 111 10.75 -6.98 -1.09
CA PHE A 111 9.99 -6.32 -0.04
C PHE A 111 8.75 -5.62 -0.59
N VAL A 112 8.86 -4.87 -1.69
CA VAL A 112 7.71 -4.20 -2.32
C VAL A 112 6.67 -5.21 -2.80
N ILE A 113 7.09 -6.29 -3.46
CA ILE A 113 6.20 -7.36 -3.91
C ILE A 113 5.47 -8.00 -2.72
N ALA A 114 6.17 -8.31 -1.63
CA ALA A 114 5.57 -8.91 -0.45
C ALA A 114 4.63 -7.95 0.30
N HIS A 115 4.95 -6.64 0.31
CA HIS A 115 4.07 -5.59 0.81
C HIS A 115 2.75 -5.53 0.01
N GLU A 116 2.85 -5.54 -1.32
CA GLU A 116 1.70 -5.56 -2.24
C GLU A 116 0.80 -6.79 -2.05
N LEU A 117 1.40 -7.98 -1.94
CA LEU A 117 0.67 -9.21 -1.59
C LEU A 117 0.02 -9.11 -0.21
N GLY A 118 0.64 -8.39 0.74
CA GLY A 118 0.09 -8.08 2.06
C GLY A 118 -1.22 -7.29 1.98
N HIS A 119 -1.33 -6.31 1.07
CA HIS A 119 -2.58 -5.58 0.84
C HIS A 119 -3.72 -6.53 0.43
N TYR A 120 -3.44 -7.47 -0.47
CA TYR A 120 -4.46 -8.46 -0.86
C TYR A 120 -4.80 -9.41 0.28
N LYS A 121 -3.79 -9.94 0.99
CA LYS A 121 -3.98 -10.88 2.09
C LYS A 121 -4.82 -10.30 3.23
N ALA A 122 -4.63 -9.04 3.56
CA ALA A 122 -5.36 -8.34 4.60
C ALA A 122 -6.73 -7.80 4.12
N GLY A 123 -7.11 -8.01 2.85
CA GLY A 123 -8.39 -7.55 2.29
C GLY A 123 -8.45 -6.04 2.02
N HIS A 124 -7.31 -5.34 2.02
CA HIS A 124 -7.27 -3.90 1.78
C HIS A 124 -7.75 -3.54 0.37
N THR A 125 -7.48 -4.40 -0.62
CA THR A 125 -7.88 -4.18 -2.01
C THR A 125 -9.40 -4.06 -2.19
N LEU A 126 -10.21 -4.71 -1.34
CA LEU A 126 -11.67 -4.61 -1.38
C LEU A 126 -12.15 -3.20 -1.02
N ILE A 127 -11.58 -2.63 0.04
CA ILE A 127 -11.92 -1.27 0.48
C ILE A 127 -11.39 -0.26 -0.54
N SER A 128 -10.16 -0.41 -1.02
CA SER A 128 -9.62 0.46 -2.08
C SER A 128 -10.48 0.44 -3.34
N THR A 129 -11.05 -0.72 -3.72
CA THR A 129 -11.98 -0.85 -4.85
C THR A 129 -13.22 0.02 -4.68
N LEU A 130 -13.84 0.00 -3.49
CA LEU A 130 -15.05 0.78 -3.20
C LEU A 130 -14.78 2.29 -3.15
N LEU A 131 -13.57 2.68 -2.76
CA LEU A 131 -13.17 4.07 -2.62
C LEU A 131 -12.64 4.70 -3.91
N MET A 132 -12.18 3.89 -4.86
CA MET A 132 -11.57 4.35 -6.10
C MET A 132 -12.46 5.33 -6.92
N PRO A 133 -13.79 5.12 -7.04
CA PRO A 133 -14.67 6.08 -7.75
C PRO A 133 -14.76 7.45 -7.07
N VAL A 134 -14.46 7.54 -5.78
CA VAL A 134 -14.52 8.79 -4.98
C VAL A 134 -13.25 9.64 -5.19
N GLY A 135 -12.22 9.07 -5.81
CA GLY A 135 -10.95 9.71 -6.14
C GLY A 135 -9.96 9.73 -4.97
N SER A 136 -8.72 9.32 -5.24
CA SER A 136 -7.61 9.38 -4.26
C SER A 136 -7.11 10.79 -3.99
N ASN A 137 -7.43 11.76 -4.86
CA ASN A 137 -7.06 13.17 -4.70
C ASN A 137 -8.16 14.01 -4.05
N ASN A 138 -9.19 13.35 -3.51
CA ASN A 138 -10.27 14.02 -2.82
C ASN A 138 -9.87 14.24 -1.34
N PRO A 139 -9.74 15.48 -0.84
CA PRO A 139 -9.36 15.71 0.55
C PRO A 139 -10.34 15.07 1.54
N TYR A 140 -11.61 14.89 1.15
CA TYR A 140 -12.60 14.18 1.98
C TYR A 140 -12.32 12.69 2.09
N SER A 141 -11.76 12.05 1.05
CA SER A 141 -11.39 10.63 1.12
C SER A 141 -10.18 10.43 2.05
N SER A 142 -9.20 11.34 2.02
CA SER A 142 -8.08 11.34 2.98
C SER A 142 -8.52 11.59 4.42
N LEU A 143 -9.50 12.45 4.67
CA LEU A 143 -10.02 12.70 6.02
C LEU A 143 -10.79 11.49 6.59
N ILE A 144 -11.64 10.86 5.78
CA ILE A 144 -12.51 9.76 6.23
C ILE A 144 -11.75 8.44 6.28
N PHE A 145 -10.93 8.14 5.26
CA PHE A 145 -10.27 6.85 5.08
C PHE A 145 -8.77 6.89 5.35
N GLY A 146 -8.16 8.05 5.55
CA GLY A 146 -6.72 8.17 5.76
C GLY A 146 -6.24 7.39 6.99
N PHE A 147 -7.03 7.36 8.09
CA PHE A 147 -6.66 6.55 9.26
C PHE A 147 -6.58 5.06 8.92
N TRP A 148 -7.53 4.58 8.10
CA TRP A 148 -7.60 3.19 7.68
C TRP A 148 -6.45 2.91 6.72
N ASN A 149 -6.18 3.80 5.76
CA ASN A 149 -5.07 3.65 4.82
C ASN A 149 -3.72 3.56 5.53
N ARG A 150 -3.49 4.40 6.56
CA ARG A 150 -2.27 4.33 7.38
C ARG A 150 -2.10 2.99 8.08
N LYS A 151 -3.18 2.44 8.66
CA LYS A 151 -3.15 1.11 9.27
C LYS A 151 -2.96 -0.01 8.25
N ALA A 152 -3.55 0.14 7.06
CA ALA A 152 -3.39 -0.79 5.96
C ALA A 152 -1.92 -0.87 5.52
N GLU A 153 -1.27 0.28 5.34
CA GLU A 153 0.16 0.40 5.01
C GLU A 153 1.05 -0.23 6.08
N TYR A 154 0.83 0.04 7.37
CA TYR A 154 1.61 -0.61 8.44
C TYR A 154 1.42 -2.13 8.49
N THR A 155 0.23 -2.61 8.15
CA THR A 155 -0.05 -4.06 8.09
C THR A 155 0.68 -4.69 6.90
N SER A 156 0.63 -4.05 5.74
CA SER A 156 1.35 -4.49 4.53
C SER A 156 2.86 -4.44 4.71
N ASP A 157 3.40 -3.40 5.37
CA ASP A 157 4.81 -3.29 5.74
C ASP A 157 5.28 -4.47 6.60
N ARG A 158 4.53 -4.78 7.65
CA ARG A 158 4.82 -5.93 8.51
C ARG A 158 4.74 -7.25 7.75
N CYS A 159 3.76 -7.39 6.85
CA CYS A 159 3.65 -8.56 5.97
C CYS A 159 4.88 -8.69 5.06
N GLY A 160 5.29 -7.59 4.42
CA GLY A 160 6.50 -7.54 3.61
C GLY A 160 7.72 -8.02 4.39
N LEU A 161 7.95 -7.45 5.58
CA LEU A 161 9.07 -7.82 6.43
C LEU A 161 8.98 -9.26 6.96
N LEU A 162 7.77 -9.76 7.27
CA LEU A 162 7.56 -11.14 7.74
C LEU A 162 8.04 -12.17 6.70
N VAL A 163 7.75 -11.88 5.44
CA VAL A 163 8.03 -12.77 4.32
C VAL A 163 9.49 -12.65 3.89
N THR A 164 10.03 -11.44 3.77
CA THR A 164 11.40 -11.23 3.27
C THR A 164 12.47 -11.34 4.35
N LYS A 165 12.13 -11.09 5.62
CA LYS A 165 13.02 -11.14 6.78
C LYS A 165 14.30 -10.30 6.63
N ASN A 166 14.23 -9.21 5.87
CA ASN A 166 15.33 -8.29 5.67
C ASN A 166 14.90 -6.86 5.99
N ILE A 167 15.23 -6.38 7.19
CA ILE A 167 14.85 -5.04 7.65
C ILE A 167 15.59 -3.95 6.88
N ASP A 168 16.83 -4.20 6.46
CA ASP A 168 17.63 -3.21 5.74
C ASP A 168 17.03 -2.93 4.36
N SER A 169 16.66 -3.99 3.62
CA SER A 169 15.99 -3.87 2.32
C SER A 169 14.58 -3.28 2.43
N ALA A 170 13.86 -3.55 3.53
CA ALA A 170 12.57 -2.91 3.78
C ALA A 170 12.73 -1.39 3.96
N ILE A 171 13.69 -0.97 4.79
CA ILE A 171 13.96 0.45 5.04
C ILE A 171 14.50 1.14 3.78
N SER A 172 15.49 0.55 3.11
CA SER A 172 16.07 1.14 1.90
C SER A 172 15.07 1.20 0.75
N GLY A 173 14.23 0.19 0.58
CA GLY A 173 13.12 0.18 -0.38
C GLY A 173 12.13 1.33 -0.15
N LEU A 174 11.68 1.53 1.09
CA LEU A 174 10.80 2.66 1.44
C LEU A 174 11.46 4.03 1.19
N LEU A 175 12.74 4.18 1.54
CA LEU A 175 13.47 5.42 1.31
C LEU A 175 13.68 5.69 -0.19
N LYS A 176 13.92 4.65 -1.00
CA LYS A 176 14.04 4.79 -2.46
C LYS A 176 12.71 5.12 -3.12
N LEU A 177 11.59 4.57 -2.65
CA LEU A 177 10.25 4.98 -3.10
C LEU A 177 9.99 6.46 -2.81
N ALA A 178 10.48 6.96 -1.67
CA ALA A 178 10.30 8.34 -1.26
C ALA A 178 11.20 9.35 -1.98
N LEU A 179 12.48 8.99 -2.17
CA LEU A 179 13.54 9.91 -2.57
C LEU A 179 14.06 9.65 -4.00
N GLY A 180 13.87 8.44 -4.51
CA GLY A 180 14.50 7.95 -5.73
C GLY A 180 15.85 7.27 -5.49
N SER A 181 16.12 6.23 -6.27
CA SER A 181 17.34 5.39 -6.13
C SER A 181 18.65 6.16 -6.31
N LYS A 182 18.68 7.13 -7.23
CA LYS A 182 19.88 7.92 -7.54
C LYS A 182 20.28 8.83 -6.38
N LEU A 183 19.31 9.53 -5.79
CA LEU A 183 19.53 10.41 -4.65
C LEU A 183 19.84 9.62 -3.38
N PHE A 184 19.23 8.43 -3.23
CA PHE A 184 19.51 7.54 -2.10
C PHE A 184 20.99 7.17 -1.95
N LYS A 185 21.76 7.09 -3.03
CA LYS A 185 23.21 6.77 -2.97
C LYS A 185 24.02 7.77 -2.15
N ASN A 186 23.58 9.03 -2.11
CA ASN A 186 24.23 10.11 -1.35
C ASN A 186 23.44 10.47 -0.08
N PHE A 187 22.48 9.63 0.31
CA PHE A 187 21.58 9.91 1.41
C PHE A 187 22.20 9.51 2.75
N ASN A 188 22.24 10.46 3.68
CA ASN A 188 22.70 10.20 5.05
C ASN A 188 21.52 9.76 5.92
N VAL A 189 21.42 8.45 6.17
CA VAL A 189 20.37 7.84 7.00
C VAL A 189 20.43 8.39 8.44
N GLU A 190 21.62 8.54 9.02
CA GLU A 190 21.79 9.06 10.39
C GLU A 190 21.32 10.52 10.49
N GLY A 191 21.67 11.33 9.49
CA GLY A 191 21.22 12.71 9.36
C GLY A 191 19.69 12.81 9.26
N TYR A 192 19.07 11.91 8.49
CA TYR A 192 17.62 11.83 8.42
C TYR A 192 16.99 11.44 9.76
N VAL A 193 17.55 10.44 10.46
CA VAL A 193 17.10 10.07 11.82
C VAL A 193 17.24 11.24 12.81
N ALA A 194 18.30 12.03 12.71
CA ALA A 194 18.47 13.23 13.53
C ALA A 194 17.45 14.34 13.19
N GLN A 195 17.20 14.59 11.90
CA GLN A 195 16.15 15.50 11.42
C GLN A 195 14.77 15.12 11.98
N ILE A 196 14.47 13.82 11.95
CA ILE A 196 13.25 13.22 12.49
C ILE A 196 13.12 13.46 14.00
N LYS A 197 14.17 13.16 14.78
CA LYS A 197 14.15 13.33 16.25
C LYS A 197 13.89 14.79 16.63
N LYS A 198 14.44 15.73 15.86
CA LYS A 198 14.20 17.16 16.05
C LYS A 198 12.76 17.55 15.72
N ALA A 199 12.16 16.92 14.70
CA ALA A 199 10.80 17.21 14.26
C ALA A 199 9.70 16.48 15.05
N GLN A 200 10.03 15.45 15.83
CA GLN A 200 9.07 14.80 16.75
C GLN A 200 8.61 15.73 17.89
N ASN A 201 9.29 16.85 18.10
CA ASN A 201 8.91 17.89 19.06
C ASN A 201 8.00 18.99 18.46
N SER A 202 7.57 18.87 17.20
CA SER A 202 6.62 19.78 16.55
C SER A 202 5.39 19.03 16.02
N ASP A 203 4.34 19.78 15.66
CA ASP A 203 2.99 19.37 15.22
C ASP A 203 2.90 18.45 13.98
N MET A 204 3.96 17.72 13.64
CA MET A 204 4.08 16.84 12.47
C MET A 204 3.00 15.74 12.40
N ASN A 205 2.36 15.41 13.54
CA ASN A 205 1.28 14.44 13.62
C ASN A 205 0.01 14.90 12.88
N TRP A 206 -0.20 16.21 12.71
CA TRP A 206 -1.34 16.78 11.98
C TRP A 206 -1.14 16.73 10.46
N GLY A 207 0.11 16.79 9.98
CA GLY A 207 0.43 16.72 8.55
C GLY A 207 0.05 15.38 7.90
N GLU A 208 0.01 14.31 8.68
CA GLU A 208 -0.45 12.99 8.22
C GLU A 208 -1.96 12.91 7.93
N LEU A 209 -2.76 13.84 8.47
CA LEU A 209 -4.21 13.80 8.30
C LEU A 209 -4.63 14.15 6.87
N ILE A 210 -3.79 14.87 6.13
CA ILE A 210 -4.07 15.33 4.76
C ILE A 210 -3.25 14.58 3.69
N GLY A 211 -2.30 13.73 4.09
CA GLY A 211 -1.47 12.95 3.17
C GLY A 211 -2.17 11.69 2.65
N SER A 212 -1.89 11.31 1.40
CA SER A 212 -2.39 10.07 0.78
C SER A 212 -1.76 8.81 1.38
N HIS A 213 -0.53 8.90 1.88
CA HIS A 213 0.18 7.81 2.57
C HIS A 213 0.71 8.29 3.93
N PRO A 214 0.85 7.39 4.93
CA PRO A 214 1.57 7.71 6.17
C PRO A 214 2.99 8.18 5.87
N LEU A 215 3.55 9.02 6.74
CA LEU A 215 4.92 9.48 6.60
C LEU A 215 5.85 8.26 6.59
N ILE A 216 6.81 8.24 5.66
CA ILE A 216 7.83 7.19 5.56
C ILE A 216 8.53 6.97 6.90
N LEU A 217 8.75 8.05 7.66
CA LEU A 217 9.23 7.97 9.04
C LEU A 217 8.41 7.01 9.90
N ASN A 218 7.09 7.20 9.95
CA ASN A 218 6.25 6.42 10.83
C ASN A 218 6.19 4.96 10.38
N ARG A 219 6.21 4.71 9.07
CA ARG A 219 6.38 3.36 8.51
C ARG A 219 7.67 2.70 8.98
N ILE A 220 8.82 3.37 8.83
CA ILE A 220 10.13 2.88 9.28
C ILE A 220 10.15 2.62 10.79
N LYS A 221 9.58 3.53 11.59
CA LYS A 221 9.47 3.37 13.05
C LYS A 221 8.65 2.13 13.40
N GLN A 222 7.49 1.94 12.79
CA GLN A 222 6.62 0.79 13.04
C GLN A 222 7.28 -0.53 12.60
N LEU A 223 7.97 -0.55 11.46
CA LEU A 223 8.76 -1.69 10.98
C LEU A 223 9.88 -2.05 11.95
N THR A 224 10.62 -1.06 12.43
CA THR A 224 11.74 -1.28 13.36
C THR A 224 11.27 -1.82 14.70
N VAL A 225 10.15 -1.31 15.22
CA VAL A 225 9.52 -1.84 16.44
C VAL A 225 9.10 -3.29 16.23
N PHE A 226 8.38 -3.56 15.14
CA PHE A 226 7.93 -4.89 14.81
C PHE A 226 9.09 -5.89 14.62
N TRP A 227 10.19 -5.47 13.99
CA TRP A 227 11.41 -6.27 13.84
C TRP A 227 12.01 -6.66 15.21
N LYS A 228 12.13 -5.68 16.12
CA LYS A 228 12.66 -5.90 17.46
C LYS A 228 11.83 -6.90 18.24
N GLU A 229 10.52 -6.78 18.19
CA GLU A 229 9.58 -7.62 18.95
C GLU A 229 9.50 -9.05 18.43
N ASN A 230 9.65 -9.28 17.12
CA ASN A 230 9.34 -10.58 16.51
C ASN A 230 10.57 -11.39 16.05
N PHE A 231 11.71 -10.74 15.79
CA PHE A 231 12.88 -11.39 15.18
C PHE A 231 14.14 -11.34 16.04
N ARG A 232 14.40 -10.22 16.72
CA ARG A 232 15.66 -10.00 17.47
C ARG A 232 15.88 -10.93 18.67
N HIS A 233 14.85 -11.62 19.14
CA HIS A 233 14.96 -12.62 20.22
C HIS A 233 15.33 -14.03 19.74
N ARG A 234 15.46 -14.26 18.42
CA ARG A 234 15.74 -15.58 17.84
C ARG A 234 17.19 -15.76 17.37
N GLU A 235 18.07 -14.79 17.61
CA GLU A 235 19.50 -14.81 17.24
C GLU A 235 20.44 -14.97 18.46
N MET A 236 19.93 -15.43 19.61
CA MET A 236 20.72 -15.92 20.76
C MET A 236 20.43 -17.40 20.98
#